data_AF-A0A429DVY4-F1
#
_entry.id   AF-A0A429DVY4-F1
#
_cell.length_a   1.000
_cell.length_b   1.000
_cell.length_c   1.000
_cell.angle_alpha   90.00
_cell.angle_beta   90.00
_cell.angle_gamma   90.00
#
_symmetry.space_group_name_H-M   'P 1'
#
loop_
_entity.id
_entity.type
_entity.pdbx_description
1 polymer ?
#
loop_
_entity_poly.entity_id
_entity_poly.type
_entity_poly.pdbx_seq_one_letter_code
_entity_poly.pdbx_strand_id
1 'polypeptide(L)'
;MVAVFAAGAVLVACSDGNVQSQADGKGGGIGGAQQAPQEKPRPMDVELATSDPRASGGVVAAGDQDAVYNYSPTVMRDGGKLKMWWCSQYGSAQPPGDDVLYAQSPSLDGPFTGPSGGGPAAVFSGAPGGFDGMHTCDPSVIKVGSTYYMYYTGAAGDHALGNSIGLATSPDGLTWTRAAGGQPIIGPAHDVHRANVYGAGQPSAVYLDGWFYVLFTDTTAKAAGWNGAGQFLLRAKDAAFTRGVETLGEQGFVAKPTTISPRTRSLVDGFSTDLMWVGALDAFVIAHETDAGTTLTFWTRDFTAQPYRPALIPGAWKEGPGLVRRPDGHAPLTSGDVCDRVPFDVVRATIVGGAGAPTDLKHFGLDVRGSRACDGDARIRTSFEGVAMPSPQRTIDLVADGKLVRVDRRSVAAALAGEVLDQRLKVVDKFPQAARLSAGAKTVHAPGRGFGVVLDGKLYAVPDAGTAALNDSTVEEIGDQAWDGFPAGFSLAG
;
A
#
# COMPACT_ATOMS: atom_id res chain seq x y z
N MET A 1 -41.62 55.54 0.94
CA MET A 1 -42.10 54.98 -0.34
C MET A 1 -42.09 53.47 -0.18
N VAL A 2 -43.28 52.88 -0.11
CA VAL A 2 -43.54 51.47 0.17
C VAL A 2 -43.48 50.69 -1.13
N ALA A 3 -42.80 49.55 -1.15
CA ALA A 3 -43.08 48.47 -2.10
C ALA A 3 -42.70 47.13 -1.44
N VAL A 4 -43.73 46.52 -0.87
CA VAL A 4 -43.80 45.14 -0.39
C VAL A 4 -44.05 44.25 -1.60
N PHE A 5 -43.32 43.14 -1.73
CA PHE A 5 -43.82 41.96 -2.43
C PHE A 5 -43.51 40.71 -1.60
N ALA A 6 -44.59 40.08 -1.15
CA ALA A 6 -44.63 38.79 -0.50
C ALA A 6 -45.22 37.77 -1.48
N ALA A 7 -44.61 36.60 -1.56
CA ALA A 7 -45.18 35.33 -2.01
C ALA A 7 -44.18 34.26 -1.52
N GLY A 8 -44.51 33.21 -0.78
CA GLY A 8 -45.75 32.45 -0.66
C GLY A 8 -45.33 30.98 -0.78
N ALA A 9 -45.13 30.32 0.36
CA ALA A 9 -44.67 28.93 0.43
C ALA A 9 -45.74 27.94 -0.04
N VAL A 10 -45.33 26.88 -0.74
CA VAL A 10 -46.11 25.66 -0.90
C VAL A 10 -45.19 24.46 -0.66
N LEU A 11 -45.40 23.81 0.49
CA LEU A 11 -44.95 22.45 0.79
C LEU A 11 -45.92 21.46 0.13
N VAL A 12 -45.42 20.54 -0.67
CA VAL A 12 -46.12 19.27 -0.99
C VAL A 12 -45.10 18.15 -0.94
N ALA A 13 -45.28 17.26 0.04
CA ALA A 13 -44.69 15.93 0.11
C ALA A 13 -45.66 14.94 -0.56
N CYS A 14 -45.13 14.00 -1.35
CA CYS A 14 -45.72 12.70 -1.76
C CYS A 14 -44.56 11.89 -2.37
N SER A 15 -43.98 10.90 -1.68
CA SER A 15 -44.38 9.49 -1.58
C SER A 15 -43.99 8.63 -2.79
N ASP A 16 -43.34 7.50 -2.47
CA ASP A 16 -42.70 6.51 -3.34
C ASP A 16 -43.54 6.01 -4.52
N GLY A 17 -42.91 5.97 -5.70
CA GLY A 17 -43.44 5.35 -6.90
C GLY A 17 -42.58 4.17 -7.34
N ASN A 18 -42.97 2.97 -6.90
CA ASN A 18 -42.50 1.70 -7.46
C ASN A 18 -42.89 1.60 -8.95
N VAL A 19 -41.91 1.59 -9.83
CA VAL A 19 -42.12 1.22 -11.24
C VAL A 19 -41.80 -0.27 -11.39
N GLN A 20 -42.81 -1.11 -11.22
CA GLN A 20 -42.81 -2.48 -11.74
C GLN A 20 -43.25 -2.43 -13.21
N SER A 21 -42.34 -2.78 -14.12
CA SER A 21 -42.70 -3.06 -15.50
C SER A 21 -43.42 -4.41 -15.59
N GLN A 22 -44.70 -4.39 -15.96
CA GLN A 22 -45.40 -5.60 -16.38
C GLN A 22 -44.89 -6.05 -17.75
N ALA A 23 -44.39 -7.28 -17.80
CA ALA A 23 -44.24 -8.05 -19.03
C ALA A 23 -45.44 -9.01 -19.11
N ASP A 24 -46.34 -8.80 -20.06
CA ASP A 24 -47.35 -9.78 -20.43
C ASP A 24 -47.09 -10.24 -21.87
N GLY A 25 -46.66 -11.49 -21.98
CA GLY A 25 -46.48 -12.21 -23.23
C GLY A 25 -46.65 -13.70 -22.97
N LYS A 26 -47.91 -14.17 -22.92
CA LYS A 26 -48.27 -15.58 -22.83
C LYS A 26 -47.89 -16.31 -24.13
N GLY A 27 -46.96 -17.26 -24.03
CA GLY A 27 -46.72 -18.30 -25.02
C GLY A 27 -46.40 -19.61 -24.30
N GLY A 28 -47.33 -20.55 -24.32
CA GLY A 28 -47.17 -21.86 -23.69
C GLY A 28 -46.18 -22.75 -24.45
N GLY A 29 -45.32 -23.43 -23.70
CA GLY A 29 -44.42 -24.47 -24.19
C GLY A 29 -43.98 -25.37 -23.03
N ILE A 30 -44.30 -26.65 -23.16
CA ILE A 30 -44.09 -27.71 -22.16
C ILE A 30 -42.63 -28.18 -22.28
N GLY A 31 -41.83 -28.10 -21.20
CA GLY A 31 -40.43 -28.54 -21.20
C GLY A 31 -39.82 -28.47 -19.79
N GLY A 32 -39.18 -29.56 -19.35
CA GLY A 32 -38.79 -29.82 -17.97
C GLY A 32 -37.93 -28.75 -17.29
N ALA A 33 -38.08 -28.66 -15.97
CA ALA A 33 -37.26 -27.83 -15.09
C ALA A 33 -35.81 -28.35 -15.09
N GLN A 34 -35.01 -27.88 -16.04
CA GLN A 34 -33.57 -27.80 -15.87
C GLN A 34 -33.29 -26.63 -14.94
N GLN A 35 -32.68 -26.91 -13.79
CA GLN A 35 -32.05 -25.88 -12.97
C GLN A 35 -31.15 -25.05 -13.88
N ALA A 36 -31.44 -23.75 -13.98
CA ALA A 36 -30.57 -22.82 -14.67
C ALA A 36 -29.15 -22.99 -14.09
N PRO A 37 -28.12 -23.10 -14.93
CA PRO A 37 -26.74 -23.10 -14.44
C PRO A 37 -26.56 -21.89 -13.54
N GLN A 38 -26.05 -22.09 -12.32
CA GLN A 38 -25.69 -20.99 -11.43
C GLN A 38 -24.77 -20.04 -12.21
N GLU A 39 -25.29 -18.86 -12.53
CA GLU A 39 -24.53 -17.85 -13.25
C GLU A 39 -23.33 -17.48 -12.38
N LYS A 40 -22.11 -17.51 -12.96
CA LYS A 40 -20.92 -17.11 -12.22
C LYS A 40 -21.18 -15.68 -11.71
N PRO A 41 -21.01 -15.39 -10.41
CA PRO A 41 -21.17 -14.04 -9.90
C PRO A 41 -20.35 -13.07 -10.76
N ARG A 42 -20.95 -11.93 -11.12
CA ARG A 42 -20.18 -10.85 -11.72
C ARG A 42 -19.12 -10.41 -10.70
N PRO A 43 -17.96 -9.87 -11.13
CA PRO A 43 -16.90 -9.49 -10.22
C PRO A 43 -17.40 -8.69 -9.00
N MET A 44 -18.35 -7.75 -9.15
CA MET A 44 -18.84 -6.95 -8.01
C MET A 44 -19.81 -7.67 -7.04
N ASP A 45 -20.23 -8.90 -7.35
CA ASP A 45 -21.28 -9.61 -6.59
C ASP A 45 -20.73 -10.68 -5.63
N VAL A 46 -19.41 -10.85 -5.52
CA VAL A 46 -18.80 -11.80 -4.57
C VAL A 46 -18.72 -11.16 -3.19
N GLU A 47 -19.51 -11.69 -2.26
CA GLU A 47 -19.47 -11.28 -0.86
C GLU A 47 -18.39 -12.06 -0.10
N LEU A 48 -17.57 -11.32 0.64
CA LEU A 48 -16.56 -11.85 1.53
C LEU A 48 -17.10 -11.83 2.95
N ALA A 49 -17.17 -12.99 3.61
CA ALA A 49 -17.62 -13.06 4.99
C ALA A 49 -16.58 -12.41 5.92
N THR A 50 -17.05 -11.65 6.91
CA THR A 50 -16.18 -11.03 7.92
C THR A 50 -16.31 -11.76 9.26
N SER A 51 -15.21 -11.84 10.00
CA SER A 51 -15.16 -12.45 11.34
C SER A 51 -14.14 -11.72 12.22
N ASP A 52 -14.08 -12.10 13.50
CA ASP A 52 -13.02 -11.70 14.43
C ASP A 52 -12.79 -10.16 14.52
N PRO A 53 -13.82 -9.34 14.80
CA PRO A 53 -13.67 -7.90 14.90
C PRO A 53 -12.72 -7.54 16.06
N ARG A 54 -11.88 -6.53 15.84
CA ARG A 54 -10.85 -6.07 16.77
C ARG A 54 -10.92 -4.56 16.96
N ALA A 55 -10.66 -4.12 18.18
CA ALA A 55 -10.46 -2.73 18.53
C ALA A 55 -9.56 -2.66 19.77
N SER A 56 -8.55 -1.79 19.76
CA SER A 56 -7.71 -1.57 20.93
C SER A 56 -8.53 -0.94 22.07
N GLY A 57 -8.21 -1.31 23.32
CA GLY A 57 -8.88 -0.74 24.50
C GLY A 57 -8.60 0.76 24.70
N GLY A 58 -7.60 1.31 24.01
CA GLY A 58 -7.20 2.71 24.11
C GLY A 58 -6.30 3.14 22.96
N VAL A 59 -5.71 4.33 23.12
CA VAL A 59 -4.70 4.88 22.20
C VAL A 59 -3.48 3.96 22.20
N VAL A 60 -3.05 3.55 21.01
CA VAL A 60 -1.89 2.67 20.84
C VAL A 60 -0.61 3.47 20.58
N ALA A 61 -0.76 4.69 20.03
CA ALA A 61 0.35 5.60 19.79
C ALA A 61 -0.07 7.07 19.80
N ALA A 62 0.83 7.90 20.29
CA ALA A 62 0.81 9.35 20.20
C ALA A 62 2.27 9.83 20.33
N GLY A 63 2.58 11.01 19.80
CA GLY A 63 3.82 11.70 20.15
C GLY A 63 3.85 12.14 21.63
N ASP A 64 5.00 12.62 22.08
CA ASP A 64 5.19 13.19 23.42
C ASP A 64 4.49 14.56 23.60
N GLN A 65 4.72 15.23 24.73
CA GLN A 65 3.81 16.26 25.26
C GLN A 65 3.51 17.46 24.32
N ASP A 66 4.40 17.83 23.43
CA ASP A 66 4.19 18.92 22.47
C ASP A 66 3.64 18.46 21.11
N ALA A 67 3.46 17.15 20.90
CA ALA A 67 2.78 16.59 19.74
C ALA A 67 1.25 16.66 19.89
N VAL A 68 0.67 17.73 19.37
CA VAL A 68 -0.76 18.01 19.49
C VAL A 68 -1.64 17.26 18.46
N TYR A 69 -1.05 16.60 17.47
CA TYR A 69 -1.76 15.81 16.46
C TYR A 69 -0.97 14.57 16.02
N ASN A 70 -1.66 13.52 15.60
CA ASN A 70 -1.08 12.24 15.19
C ASN A 70 -2.01 11.55 14.17
N TYR A 71 -1.60 11.47 12.91
CA TYR A 71 -2.43 10.91 11.83
C TYR A 71 -1.63 10.40 10.63
N SER A 72 -2.32 9.83 9.64
CA SER A 72 -1.76 9.20 8.43
C SER A 72 -0.64 8.20 8.74
N PRO A 73 -0.90 7.13 9.53
CA PRO A 73 0.13 6.17 9.86
C PRO A 73 0.43 5.20 8.69
N THR A 74 1.69 4.81 8.55
CA THR A 74 2.07 3.53 7.93
C THR A 74 2.36 2.53 9.02
N VAL A 75 1.77 1.33 8.95
CA VAL A 75 2.04 0.24 9.90
C VAL A 75 2.62 -0.98 9.17
N MET A 76 3.81 -1.41 9.56
CA MET A 76 4.57 -2.47 8.88
C MET A 76 4.95 -3.60 9.84
N ARG A 77 4.74 -4.85 9.43
CA ARG A 77 5.29 -6.05 10.08
C ARG A 77 6.63 -6.37 9.46
N ASP A 78 7.71 -6.19 10.21
CA ASP A 78 9.08 -6.36 9.71
C ASP A 78 10.02 -6.82 10.83
N GLY A 79 10.81 -7.85 10.54
CA GLY A 79 11.79 -8.40 11.50
C GLY A 79 11.20 -8.86 12.83
N GLY A 80 9.94 -9.36 12.83
CA GLY A 80 9.24 -9.81 14.04
C GLY A 80 8.73 -8.68 14.93
N LYS A 81 8.70 -7.44 14.44
CA LYS A 81 8.15 -6.27 15.14
C LYS A 81 7.12 -5.56 14.28
N LEU A 82 6.23 -4.81 14.92
CA LEU A 82 5.45 -3.78 14.26
C LEU A 82 6.25 -2.48 14.30
N LYS A 83 6.41 -1.87 13.14
CA LYS A 83 7.01 -0.55 12.95
C LYS A 83 5.91 0.39 12.49
N MET A 84 5.90 1.62 13.00
CA MET A 84 4.93 2.62 12.60
C MET A 84 5.58 3.96 12.39
N TRP A 85 5.21 4.61 11.29
CA TRP A 85 5.54 6.00 10.98
C TRP A 85 4.26 6.79 10.82
N TRP A 86 4.20 8.03 11.31
CA TRP A 86 3.01 8.87 11.17
C TRP A 86 3.38 10.34 11.19
N CYS A 87 2.43 11.18 10.76
CA CYS A 87 2.59 12.62 10.79
C CYS A 87 2.25 13.20 12.16
N SER A 88 3.15 14.02 12.69
CA SER A 88 3.01 14.74 13.96
C SER A 88 3.87 16.01 13.93
N GLN A 89 4.12 16.60 15.09
CA GLN A 89 5.04 17.72 15.26
C GLN A 89 5.79 17.59 16.59
N TYR A 90 7.10 17.87 16.60
CA TYR A 90 7.84 18.12 17.82
C TYR A 90 8.51 19.49 17.78
N GLY A 91 8.31 20.30 18.82
CA GLY A 91 9.00 21.58 18.99
C GLY A 91 10.52 21.42 19.13
N SER A 92 10.99 20.24 19.51
CA SER A 92 12.42 19.90 19.52
C SER A 92 12.98 19.55 18.14
N ALA A 93 12.14 19.19 17.17
CA ALA A 93 12.57 18.94 15.80
C ALA A 93 12.77 20.28 15.06
N GLN A 94 13.72 20.30 14.13
CA GLN A 94 14.05 21.49 13.36
C GLN A 94 14.10 21.12 11.87
N PRO A 95 13.60 22.01 10.98
CA PRO A 95 12.92 23.28 11.26
C PRO A 95 11.54 23.06 11.93
N PRO A 96 10.93 24.10 12.54
CA PRO A 96 9.56 24.00 13.02
C PRO A 96 8.60 23.66 11.85
N GLY A 97 7.74 22.67 12.06
CA GLY A 97 6.78 22.20 11.07
C GLY A 97 6.28 20.79 11.41
N ASP A 98 5.77 20.10 10.39
CA ASP A 98 5.30 18.72 10.54
C ASP A 98 6.47 17.75 10.36
N ASP A 99 6.53 16.75 11.23
CA ASP A 99 7.54 15.72 11.29
C ASP A 99 6.92 14.33 11.05
N VAL A 100 7.76 13.43 10.55
CA VAL A 100 7.49 11.99 10.61
C VAL A 100 8.07 11.42 11.90
N LEU A 101 7.18 10.93 12.77
CA LEU A 101 7.57 10.18 13.95
C LEU A 101 7.68 8.69 13.65
N TYR A 102 8.48 7.99 14.44
CA TYR A 102 8.65 6.55 14.42
C TYR A 102 8.47 5.95 15.81
N ALA A 103 7.76 4.82 15.86
CA ALA A 103 7.73 3.95 17.02
C ALA A 103 7.57 2.47 16.60
N GLN A 104 7.79 1.56 17.55
CA GLN A 104 7.67 0.13 17.35
C GLN A 104 6.93 -0.54 18.51
N SER A 105 6.30 -1.69 18.24
CA SER A 105 5.61 -2.49 19.24
C SER A 105 5.68 -3.99 18.91
N PRO A 106 5.64 -4.89 19.90
CA PRO A 106 5.36 -6.31 19.66
C PRO A 106 3.87 -6.60 19.42
N SER A 107 2.96 -5.64 19.66
CA SER A 107 1.51 -5.82 19.56
C SER A 107 0.83 -4.65 18.83
N LEU A 108 -0.22 -4.93 18.07
CA LEU A 108 -1.04 -3.88 17.43
C LEU A 108 -1.82 -3.05 18.45
N ASP A 109 -2.13 -3.63 19.60
CA ASP A 109 -2.81 -2.92 20.70
C ASP A 109 -1.85 -2.08 21.55
N GLY A 110 -0.59 -1.97 21.12
CA GLY A 110 0.41 -1.10 21.72
C GLY A 110 0.89 -1.55 23.12
N PRO A 111 1.55 -0.62 23.86
CA PRO A 111 1.94 0.71 23.38
C PRO A 111 2.99 0.62 22.26
N PHE A 112 2.98 1.59 21.36
CA PHE A 112 4.09 1.87 20.47
C PHE A 112 5.07 2.81 21.16
N THR A 113 6.34 2.42 21.19
CA THR A 113 7.41 3.18 21.85
C THR A 113 8.58 3.41 20.90
N GLY A 114 9.39 4.45 21.15
CA GLY A 114 10.63 4.67 20.41
C GLY A 114 11.59 3.47 20.51
N PRO A 115 12.64 3.41 19.66
CA PRO A 115 13.56 2.27 19.58
C PRO A 115 14.17 1.82 20.92
N SER A 116 14.36 2.78 21.83
CA SER A 116 14.97 2.59 23.16
C SER A 116 13.93 2.44 24.31
N GLY A 117 12.64 2.29 23.99
CA GLY A 117 11.56 2.11 24.98
C GLY A 117 10.97 3.39 25.57
N GLY A 118 11.33 4.57 25.04
CA GLY A 118 10.75 5.87 25.40
C GLY A 118 9.65 6.32 24.45
N GLY A 119 9.37 7.63 24.40
CA GLY A 119 8.45 8.22 23.44
C GLY A 119 8.91 8.02 21.98
N PRO A 120 8.01 8.21 21.00
CA PRO A 120 8.34 8.10 19.59
C PRO A 120 9.46 9.06 19.17
N ALA A 121 10.28 8.65 18.21
CA ALA A 121 11.38 9.46 17.70
C ALA A 121 10.96 10.24 16.45
N ALA A 122 11.27 11.54 16.37
CA ALA A 122 11.22 12.25 15.10
C ALA A 122 12.37 11.75 14.21
N VAL A 123 12.03 11.16 13.06
CA VAL A 123 13.00 10.53 12.16
C VAL A 123 13.14 11.26 10.82
N PHE A 124 12.22 12.16 10.51
CA PHE A 124 12.29 12.98 9.31
C PHE A 124 11.55 14.30 9.52
N SER A 125 12.22 15.40 9.16
CA SER A 125 11.76 16.79 9.33
C SER A 125 12.08 17.58 8.07
N GLY A 126 11.51 18.78 7.94
CA GLY A 126 11.70 19.66 6.78
C GLY A 126 13.16 19.99 6.44
N ALA A 127 13.43 20.37 5.19
CA ALA A 127 14.76 20.78 4.72
C ALA A 127 14.75 22.19 4.12
N PRO A 128 15.11 23.23 4.90
CA PRO A 128 15.02 24.62 4.47
C PRO A 128 15.62 24.86 3.07
N GLY A 129 14.84 25.52 2.21
CA GLY A 129 15.20 25.76 0.80
C GLY A 129 14.74 24.68 -0.19
N GLY A 130 14.20 23.56 0.27
CA GLY A 130 13.54 22.52 -0.55
C GLY A 130 12.03 22.72 -0.71
N PHE A 131 11.40 21.86 -1.52
CA PHE A 131 9.93 21.83 -1.66
C PHE A 131 9.23 21.34 -0.38
N ASP A 132 9.96 20.64 0.48
CA ASP A 132 9.59 20.14 1.80
C ASP A 132 10.31 20.93 2.91
N GLY A 133 10.51 22.23 2.66
CA GLY A 133 11.32 23.09 3.52
C GLY A 133 10.79 23.31 4.93
N MET A 134 9.49 23.10 5.16
CA MET A 134 8.85 23.30 6.45
C MET A 134 8.14 22.05 6.95
N HIS A 135 7.27 21.43 6.13
CA HIS A 135 6.48 20.28 6.55
C HIS A 135 6.87 19.03 5.78
N THR A 136 6.98 17.91 6.51
CA THR A 136 7.10 16.56 5.98
C THR A 136 6.08 15.66 6.68
N CYS A 137 5.09 15.17 5.95
CA CYS A 137 3.91 14.51 6.51
C CYS A 137 3.45 13.34 5.63
N ASP A 138 2.38 12.66 6.06
CA ASP A 138 1.74 11.52 5.38
C ASP A 138 2.74 10.45 4.87
N PRO A 139 3.55 9.85 5.75
CA PRO A 139 4.53 8.87 5.34
C PRO A 139 3.86 7.58 4.85
N SER A 140 4.18 7.18 3.62
CA SER A 140 3.98 5.82 3.13
C SER A 140 5.31 5.09 2.99
N VAL A 141 5.57 4.17 3.92
CA VAL A 141 6.82 3.40 3.97
C VAL A 141 6.63 1.98 3.42
N ILE A 142 7.48 1.61 2.46
CA ILE A 142 7.67 0.23 2.01
C ILE A 142 9.14 -0.14 2.09
N LYS A 143 9.47 -1.41 1.93
CA LYS A 143 10.84 -1.92 1.82
C LYS A 143 10.91 -2.91 0.68
N VAL A 144 11.90 -2.72 -0.19
CA VAL A 144 12.19 -3.62 -1.30
C VAL A 144 13.66 -4.01 -1.18
N GLY A 145 13.93 -5.30 -1.01
CA GLY A 145 15.27 -5.74 -0.67
C GLY A 145 15.69 -5.33 0.74
N SER A 146 16.87 -4.73 0.82
CA SER A 146 17.42 -4.16 2.04
C SER A 146 17.07 -2.68 2.26
N THR A 147 16.40 -2.04 1.30
CA THR A 147 16.15 -0.59 1.31
C THR A 147 14.71 -0.26 1.67
N TYR A 148 14.51 0.60 2.66
CA TYR A 148 13.22 1.26 2.91
C TYR A 148 13.06 2.47 2.00
N TYR A 149 11.85 2.67 1.51
CA TYR A 149 11.42 3.80 0.71
C TYR A 149 10.26 4.47 1.43
N MET A 150 10.37 5.77 1.69
CA MET A 150 9.30 6.59 2.22
C MET A 150 8.86 7.58 1.16
N TYR A 151 7.61 7.42 0.71
CA TYR A 151 6.90 8.45 -0.02
C TYR A 151 6.24 9.38 1.01
N TYR A 152 6.37 10.69 0.86
CA TYR A 152 5.86 11.65 1.84
C TYR A 152 5.33 12.91 1.18
N THR A 153 4.36 13.56 1.80
CA THR A 153 3.92 14.90 1.45
C THR A 153 4.95 15.92 1.93
N GLY A 154 5.38 16.82 1.06
CA GLY A 154 6.26 17.94 1.40
C GLY A 154 5.62 19.30 1.11
N ALA A 155 5.87 20.27 2.00
CA ALA A 155 5.50 21.67 1.81
C ALA A 155 6.62 22.62 2.26
N ALA A 156 6.86 23.66 1.46
CA ALA A 156 7.96 24.60 1.67
C ALA A 156 7.67 25.66 2.74
N GLY A 157 6.40 25.82 3.13
CA GLY A 157 5.97 26.79 4.14
C GLY A 157 4.51 26.59 4.56
N ASP A 158 4.09 27.33 5.58
CA ASP A 158 2.73 27.35 6.09
C ASP A 158 1.76 27.74 4.95
N HIS A 159 0.74 26.92 4.73
CA HIS A 159 -0.26 27.11 3.67
C HIS A 159 0.31 27.13 2.24
N ALA A 160 1.40 26.40 1.98
CA ALA A 160 1.92 26.23 0.62
C ALA A 160 0.81 25.75 -0.33
N LEU A 161 0.53 26.55 -1.36
CA LEU A 161 -0.47 26.30 -2.38
C LEU A 161 0.07 25.29 -3.39
N GLY A 162 0.02 24.00 -3.05
CA GLY A 162 0.43 22.92 -3.95
C GLY A 162 1.52 22.04 -3.35
N ASN A 163 1.15 21.26 -2.34
CA ASN A 163 1.98 20.17 -1.83
C ASN A 163 2.37 19.24 -2.97
N SER A 164 3.52 18.60 -2.79
CA SER A 164 4.05 17.59 -3.70
C SER A 164 4.59 16.41 -2.91
N ILE A 165 4.76 15.28 -3.59
CA ILE A 165 5.25 14.05 -2.97
C ILE A 165 6.75 13.91 -3.24
N GLY A 166 7.49 13.71 -2.16
CA GLY A 166 8.90 13.37 -2.16
C GLY A 166 9.15 11.87 -2.02
N LEU A 167 10.42 11.51 -2.18
CA LEU A 167 10.94 10.18 -1.85
C LEU A 167 12.16 10.32 -0.94
N ALA A 168 12.23 9.49 0.09
CA ALA A 168 13.41 9.28 0.90
C ALA A 168 13.73 7.78 0.98
N THR A 169 15.01 7.44 1.09
CA THR A 169 15.47 6.06 1.29
C THR A 169 16.16 5.91 2.63
N SER A 170 16.10 4.70 3.19
CA SER A 170 16.74 4.39 4.46
C SER A 170 17.21 2.93 4.51
N PRO A 171 18.36 2.62 5.12
CA PRO A 171 18.80 1.25 5.36
C PRO A 171 18.13 0.61 6.59
N ASP A 172 17.57 1.40 7.51
CA ASP A 172 17.07 0.94 8.82
C ASP A 172 15.62 1.37 9.12
N GLY A 173 15.06 2.29 8.32
CA GLY A 173 13.76 2.91 8.52
C GLY A 173 13.77 4.06 9.55
N LEU A 174 14.94 4.47 10.01
CA LEU A 174 15.15 5.51 11.03
C LEU A 174 15.98 6.67 10.49
N THR A 175 17.05 6.35 9.76
CA THR A 175 17.96 7.32 9.18
C THR A 175 17.64 7.49 7.70
N TRP A 176 17.06 8.64 7.34
CA TRP A 176 16.52 8.87 6.00
C TRP A 176 17.40 9.79 5.16
N THR A 177 17.54 9.46 3.88
CA THR A 177 18.21 10.28 2.88
C THR A 177 17.20 10.66 1.81
N ARG A 178 17.04 11.96 1.54
CA ARG A 178 16.18 12.44 0.44
C ARG A 178 16.71 11.93 -0.90
N ALA A 179 15.84 11.31 -1.68
CA ALA A 179 16.15 10.86 -3.03
C ALA A 179 15.96 12.01 -4.04
N ALA A 180 16.24 11.74 -5.33
CA ALA A 180 16.05 12.68 -6.44
C ALA A 180 16.67 14.08 -6.21
N GLY A 181 17.78 14.17 -5.47
CA GLY A 181 18.42 15.44 -5.13
C GLY A 181 17.57 16.37 -4.25
N GLY A 182 16.60 15.83 -3.52
CA GLY A 182 15.67 16.61 -2.69
C GLY A 182 14.57 17.31 -3.49
N GLN A 183 14.33 16.92 -4.74
CA GLN A 183 13.23 17.42 -5.56
C GLN A 183 11.98 16.55 -5.41
N PRO A 184 10.76 17.11 -5.62
CA PRO A 184 9.54 16.31 -5.62
C PRO A 184 9.54 15.34 -6.79
N ILE A 185 8.99 14.14 -6.59
CA ILE A 185 8.87 13.10 -7.62
C ILE A 185 7.48 13.03 -8.24
N ILE A 186 6.43 13.43 -7.50
CA ILE A 186 5.06 13.55 -8.01
C ILE A 186 4.53 14.92 -7.58
N GLY A 187 4.14 15.75 -8.56
CA GLY A 187 3.55 17.07 -8.32
C GLY A 187 2.06 17.12 -8.60
N PRO A 188 1.38 18.23 -8.26
CA PRO A 188 -0.01 18.48 -8.66
C PRO A 188 -0.17 18.51 -10.19
N ALA A 189 -1.32 18.03 -10.69
CA ALA A 189 -1.57 17.96 -12.13
C ALA A 189 -1.97 19.32 -12.71
N HIS A 190 -2.55 20.19 -11.87
CA HIS A 190 -3.06 21.51 -12.26
C HIS A 190 -4.11 21.47 -13.37
N ASP A 191 -4.88 20.38 -13.46
CA ASP A 191 -5.93 20.22 -14.46
C ASP A 191 -7.10 21.19 -14.24
N VAL A 192 -7.49 21.39 -12.98
CA VAL A 192 -8.65 22.18 -12.57
C VAL A 192 -8.30 23.01 -11.34
N HIS A 193 -8.60 24.31 -11.40
CA HIS A 193 -8.44 25.23 -10.28
C HIS A 193 -9.65 25.14 -9.33
N ARG A 194 -9.40 24.95 -8.03
CA ARG A 194 -10.41 24.84 -6.98
C ARG A 194 -10.04 25.71 -5.78
N ALA A 195 -11.02 25.93 -4.90
CA ALA A 195 -10.79 26.62 -3.63
C ALA A 195 -9.85 25.83 -2.70
N ASN A 196 -9.92 24.49 -2.74
CA ASN A 196 -8.94 23.63 -2.10
C ASN A 196 -7.67 23.59 -2.95
N VAL A 197 -6.58 24.06 -2.36
CA VAL A 197 -5.27 24.33 -2.97
C VAL A 197 -4.19 23.38 -2.46
N TYR A 198 -4.57 22.31 -1.76
CA TYR A 198 -3.66 21.35 -1.12
C TYR A 198 -2.61 20.78 -2.08
N GLY A 199 -2.93 20.55 -3.35
CA GLY A 199 -2.02 19.93 -4.32
C GLY A 199 -2.04 18.40 -4.28
N ALA A 200 -0.86 17.79 -4.45
CA ALA A 200 -0.65 16.35 -4.45
C ALA A 200 0.04 15.87 -3.17
N GLY A 201 -0.49 14.84 -2.51
CA GLY A 201 0.00 14.37 -1.22
C GLY A 201 -0.74 13.12 -0.74
N GLN A 202 -0.57 12.78 0.54
CA GLN A 202 -1.17 11.59 1.16
C GLN A 202 -0.88 10.30 0.37
N PRO A 203 0.41 10.01 0.06
CA PRO A 203 0.75 8.83 -0.72
C PRO A 203 0.47 7.54 0.05
N SER A 204 0.18 6.47 -0.68
CA SER A 204 0.24 5.09 -0.23
C SER A 204 0.85 4.21 -1.31
N ALA A 205 1.91 3.49 -0.95
CA ALA A 205 2.77 2.77 -1.88
C ALA A 205 2.71 1.26 -1.69
N VAL A 206 2.83 0.51 -2.81
CA VAL A 206 2.96 -0.94 -2.84
C VAL A 206 3.99 -1.33 -3.91
N TYR A 207 4.83 -2.32 -3.62
CA TYR A 207 5.69 -2.95 -4.61
C TYR A 207 5.10 -4.29 -5.06
N LEU A 208 4.90 -4.46 -6.36
CA LEU A 208 4.32 -5.69 -6.92
C LEU A 208 4.86 -5.96 -8.33
N ASP A 209 5.38 -7.16 -8.56
CA ASP A 209 5.88 -7.62 -9.87
C ASP A 209 6.89 -6.63 -10.53
N GLY A 210 7.79 -6.09 -9.71
CA GLY A 210 8.78 -5.13 -10.17
C GLY A 210 8.22 -3.74 -10.50
N TRP A 211 7.02 -3.41 -10.03
CA TRP A 211 6.42 -2.09 -10.15
C TRP A 211 6.25 -1.45 -8.79
N PHE A 212 6.59 -0.17 -8.70
CA PHE A 212 6.18 0.69 -7.60
C PHE A 212 4.85 1.32 -7.96
N TYR A 213 3.81 1.07 -7.18
CA TYR A 213 2.50 1.71 -7.26
C TYR A 213 2.43 2.80 -6.18
N VAL A 214 1.93 3.98 -6.52
CA VAL A 214 1.65 5.05 -5.55
C VAL A 214 0.23 5.56 -5.80
N LEU A 215 -0.66 5.28 -4.85
CA LEU A 215 -1.99 5.89 -4.73
C LEU A 215 -1.86 7.21 -3.96
N PHE A 216 -2.52 8.27 -4.36
CA PHE A 216 -2.40 9.56 -3.67
C PHE A 216 -3.58 10.49 -3.95
N THR A 217 -3.74 11.48 -3.09
CA THR A 217 -4.66 12.62 -3.29
C THR A 217 -4.05 13.62 -4.26
N ASP A 218 -4.84 14.13 -5.21
CA ASP A 218 -4.51 15.36 -5.93
C ASP A 218 -5.74 16.26 -6.10
N THR A 219 -5.79 17.34 -5.33
CA THR A 219 -6.92 18.27 -5.31
C THR A 219 -7.07 19.09 -6.59
N THR A 220 -6.03 19.10 -7.42
CA THR A 220 -5.99 19.82 -8.70
C THR A 220 -6.37 18.95 -9.89
N ALA A 221 -6.59 17.65 -9.68
CA ALA A 221 -6.86 16.67 -10.74
C ALA A 221 -8.17 16.94 -11.47
N LYS A 222 -8.23 16.51 -12.74
CA LYS A 222 -9.44 16.61 -13.55
C LYS A 222 -10.61 15.83 -12.96
N ALA A 223 -10.35 14.62 -12.48
CA ALA A 223 -11.39 13.73 -11.93
C ALA A 223 -11.56 13.83 -10.40
N ALA A 224 -10.93 14.82 -9.74
CA ALA A 224 -11.22 15.10 -8.34
C ALA A 224 -12.62 15.72 -8.18
N GLY A 225 -13.27 15.43 -7.06
CA GLY A 225 -14.54 16.01 -6.63
C GLY A 225 -14.48 17.53 -6.47
N TRP A 226 -15.63 18.15 -6.23
CA TRP A 226 -15.76 19.61 -6.13
C TRP A 226 -14.91 20.22 -5.00
N ASN A 227 -14.71 19.48 -3.92
CA ASN A 227 -13.87 19.84 -2.76
C ASN A 227 -12.39 19.41 -2.93
N GLY A 228 -12.03 18.79 -4.05
CA GLY A 228 -10.69 18.24 -4.30
C GLY A 228 -10.49 16.79 -3.85
N ALA A 229 -11.52 16.13 -3.27
CA ALA A 229 -11.41 14.73 -2.88
C ALA A 229 -11.23 13.81 -4.11
N GLY A 230 -10.42 12.77 -3.95
CA GLY A 230 -10.16 11.82 -5.03
C GLY A 230 -8.78 11.18 -4.95
N GLN A 231 -8.73 9.88 -5.20
CA GLN A 231 -7.49 9.09 -5.20
C GLN A 231 -7.04 8.70 -6.61
N PHE A 232 -5.78 8.94 -6.92
CA PHE A 232 -5.15 8.73 -8.23
C PHE A 232 -3.97 7.77 -8.11
N LEU A 233 -3.74 6.98 -9.15
CA LEU A 233 -2.76 5.90 -9.11
C LEU A 233 -1.74 6.04 -10.24
N LEU A 234 -0.47 6.11 -9.84
CA LEU A 234 0.68 6.04 -10.73
C LEU A 234 1.43 4.74 -10.48
N ARG A 235 2.12 4.22 -11.51
CA ARG A 235 3.13 3.18 -11.33
C ARG A 235 4.37 3.41 -12.16
N ALA A 236 5.52 2.91 -11.71
CA ALA A 236 6.79 2.96 -12.44
C ALA A 236 7.68 1.76 -12.13
N LYS A 237 8.71 1.54 -12.94
CA LYS A 237 9.71 0.48 -12.73
C LYS A 237 10.84 0.88 -11.77
N ASP A 238 10.93 2.16 -11.43
CA ASP A 238 11.85 2.68 -10.43
C ASP A 238 11.09 3.49 -9.37
N ALA A 239 11.59 3.47 -8.13
CA ALA A 239 10.93 4.09 -6.98
C ALA A 239 10.78 5.61 -7.10
N ALA A 240 11.66 6.26 -7.87
CA ALA A 240 11.69 7.71 -8.06
C ALA A 240 10.85 8.19 -9.25
N PHE A 241 10.12 7.29 -9.92
CA PHE A 241 9.25 7.59 -11.05
C PHE A 241 9.96 8.35 -12.19
N THR A 242 11.22 7.99 -12.44
CA THR A 242 12.05 8.62 -13.48
C THR A 242 11.88 7.97 -14.84
N ARG A 243 11.48 6.69 -14.89
CA ARG A 243 11.34 5.92 -16.14
C ARG A 243 10.09 5.04 -16.13
N GLY A 244 9.48 4.90 -17.31
CA GLY A 244 8.35 3.98 -17.50
C GLY A 244 7.13 4.32 -16.63
N VAL A 245 6.87 5.62 -16.43
CA VAL A 245 5.72 6.08 -15.64
C VAL A 245 4.43 5.79 -16.39
N GLU A 246 3.49 5.17 -15.69
CA GLU A 246 2.13 4.96 -16.15
C GLU A 246 1.14 5.58 -15.16
N THR A 247 0.09 6.21 -15.70
CA THR A 247 -1.03 6.73 -14.91
C THR A 247 -2.27 5.88 -15.16
N LEU A 248 -3.10 5.69 -14.15
CA LEU A 248 -4.38 5.03 -14.32
C LEU A 248 -5.39 5.94 -15.02
N GLY A 249 -5.87 5.51 -16.20
CA GLY A 249 -6.98 6.12 -16.93
C GLY A 249 -8.25 5.26 -16.90
N GLU A 250 -9.26 5.70 -17.65
CA GLU A 250 -10.56 5.01 -17.76
C GLU A 250 -10.44 3.56 -18.27
N GLN A 251 -9.48 3.30 -19.16
CA GLN A 251 -9.26 1.99 -19.79
C GLN A 251 -8.09 1.21 -19.17
N GLY A 252 -7.60 1.63 -18.00
CA GLY A 252 -6.42 1.04 -17.35
C GLY A 252 -5.18 1.93 -17.44
N PHE A 253 -4.01 1.34 -17.21
CA PHE A 253 -2.75 2.08 -17.16
C PHE A 253 -2.28 2.56 -18.54
N VAL A 254 -1.84 3.81 -18.61
CA VAL A 254 -1.36 4.45 -19.83
C VAL A 254 -0.01 5.09 -19.55
N ALA A 255 0.98 4.82 -20.40
CA ALA A 255 2.30 5.45 -20.33
C ALA A 255 2.20 6.98 -20.45
N LYS A 256 2.93 7.68 -19.57
CA LYS A 256 3.00 9.15 -19.55
C LYS A 256 4.45 9.61 -19.46
N PRO A 257 4.79 10.75 -20.10
CA PRO A 257 6.14 11.29 -20.06
C PRO A 257 6.49 11.94 -18.71
N THR A 258 5.49 12.26 -17.88
CA THR A 258 5.66 12.99 -16.62
C THR A 258 4.67 12.50 -15.55
N THR A 259 4.99 12.75 -14.28
CA THR A 259 4.13 12.45 -13.12
C THR A 259 3.02 13.48 -12.88
N ILE A 260 3.01 14.58 -13.64
CA ILE A 260 2.02 15.67 -13.59
C ILE A 260 1.02 15.63 -14.76
N SER A 261 0.99 14.54 -15.51
CA SER A 261 0.02 14.37 -16.61
C SER A 261 -1.42 14.39 -16.10
N PRO A 262 -2.40 14.79 -16.93
CA PRO A 262 -3.79 14.90 -16.50
C PRO A 262 -4.35 13.62 -15.85
N ARG A 263 -5.06 13.81 -14.74
CA ARG A 263 -5.59 12.74 -13.90
C ARG A 263 -7.09 12.59 -14.12
N THR A 264 -7.43 11.70 -15.03
CA THR A 264 -8.80 11.60 -15.57
C THR A 264 -9.66 10.55 -14.90
N ARG A 265 -9.12 9.78 -13.95
CA ARG A 265 -9.87 8.74 -13.23
C ARG A 265 -9.49 8.75 -11.76
N SER A 266 -10.50 8.91 -10.91
CA SER A 266 -10.37 8.70 -9.47
C SER A 266 -10.89 7.31 -9.09
N LEU A 267 -10.22 6.64 -8.17
CA LEU A 267 -10.60 5.30 -7.69
C LEU A 267 -11.61 5.34 -6.55
N VAL A 268 -11.47 6.30 -5.65
CA VAL A 268 -12.29 6.48 -4.47
C VAL A 268 -12.44 7.99 -4.22
N ASP A 269 -13.65 8.40 -3.85
CA ASP A 269 -13.92 9.76 -3.35
C ASP A 269 -13.49 9.84 -1.87
N GLY A 270 -12.34 10.47 -1.63
CA GLY A 270 -11.78 10.59 -0.28
C GLY A 270 -10.41 11.26 -0.27
N PHE A 271 -9.95 11.53 0.95
CA PHE A 271 -8.59 11.96 1.29
C PHE A 271 -7.93 10.87 2.12
N SER A 272 -6.60 10.83 2.17
CA SER A 272 -5.82 9.92 3.02
C SER A 272 -6.29 8.46 2.96
N THR A 273 -5.91 7.75 1.91
CA THR A 273 -6.24 6.33 1.75
C THR A 273 -5.00 5.46 1.81
N ASP A 274 -5.16 4.18 2.13
CA ASP A 274 -4.05 3.23 2.13
C ASP A 274 -4.32 2.07 1.17
N LEU A 275 -3.26 1.63 0.49
CA LEU A 275 -3.25 0.65 -0.58
C LEU A 275 -2.48 -0.59 -0.13
N MET A 276 -3.05 -1.75 -0.40
CA MET A 276 -2.45 -3.04 -0.09
C MET A 276 -2.69 -4.04 -1.22
N TRP A 277 -1.69 -4.85 -1.55
CA TRP A 277 -1.91 -6.03 -2.40
C TRP A 277 -2.27 -7.24 -1.55
N VAL A 278 -3.34 -7.96 -1.93
CA VAL A 278 -3.79 -9.15 -1.20
C VAL A 278 -3.67 -10.36 -2.10
N GLY A 279 -2.55 -11.07 -2.01
CA GLY A 279 -2.27 -12.23 -2.87
C GLY A 279 -3.34 -13.33 -2.80
N ALA A 280 -3.85 -13.59 -1.58
CA ALA A 280 -4.97 -14.51 -1.33
C ALA A 280 -6.22 -14.17 -2.16
N LEU A 281 -6.52 -12.88 -2.32
CA LEU A 281 -7.67 -12.40 -3.09
C LEU A 281 -7.34 -12.08 -4.55
N ASP A 282 -6.05 -12.02 -4.92
CA ASP A 282 -5.54 -11.56 -6.23
C ASP A 282 -6.14 -10.20 -6.60
N ALA A 283 -6.13 -9.31 -5.61
CA ALA A 283 -6.76 -8.00 -5.69
C ALA A 283 -5.96 -6.98 -4.89
N PHE A 284 -5.99 -5.74 -5.36
CA PHE A 284 -5.67 -4.59 -4.53
C PHE A 284 -6.82 -4.30 -3.58
N VAL A 285 -6.49 -3.80 -2.40
CA VAL A 285 -7.44 -3.23 -1.44
C VAL A 285 -7.08 -1.78 -1.22
N ILE A 286 -8.10 -0.91 -1.30
CA ILE A 286 -8.01 0.48 -0.89
C ILE A 286 -8.84 0.64 0.38
N ALA A 287 -8.17 0.97 1.48
CA ALA A 287 -8.80 1.38 2.72
C ALA A 287 -9.03 2.90 2.71
N HIS A 288 -10.28 3.31 2.90
CA HIS A 288 -10.66 4.71 2.94
C HIS A 288 -11.76 4.94 3.97
N GLU A 289 -11.76 6.11 4.59
CA GLU A 289 -12.73 6.43 5.63
C GLU A 289 -14.10 6.82 5.05
N THR A 290 -15.14 6.43 5.78
CA THR A 290 -16.57 6.67 5.48
C THR A 290 -17.30 6.88 6.80
N ASP A 291 -18.53 7.42 6.81
CA ASP A 291 -19.25 7.76 8.04
C ASP A 291 -19.28 6.66 9.13
N ALA A 292 -19.29 5.39 8.74
CA ALA A 292 -19.35 4.25 9.66
C ALA A 292 -17.97 3.67 10.07
N GLY A 293 -16.88 4.10 9.45
CA GLY A 293 -15.54 3.57 9.67
C GLY A 293 -14.73 3.43 8.37
N THR A 294 -13.77 2.51 8.37
CA THR A 294 -12.86 2.31 7.23
C THR A 294 -13.52 1.31 6.28
N THR A 295 -13.85 1.76 5.08
CA THR A 295 -14.34 0.90 4.02
C THR A 295 -13.15 0.36 3.22
N LEU A 296 -13.17 -0.95 2.98
CA LEU A 296 -12.22 -1.67 2.13
C LEU A 296 -12.88 -1.90 0.77
N THR A 297 -12.33 -1.32 -0.29
CA THR A 297 -12.74 -1.60 -1.67
C THR A 297 -11.70 -2.44 -2.38
N PHE A 298 -12.16 -3.43 -3.14
CA PHE A 298 -11.29 -4.41 -3.78
C PHE A 298 -11.21 -4.13 -5.27
N TRP A 299 -10.02 -4.25 -5.86
CA TRP A 299 -9.78 -3.96 -7.27
C TRP A 299 -8.96 -5.05 -7.92
N THR A 300 -9.30 -5.39 -9.16
CA THR A 300 -8.45 -6.25 -9.99
C THR A 300 -7.08 -5.62 -10.20
N ARG A 301 -6.09 -6.42 -10.57
CA ARG A 301 -4.69 -5.98 -10.73
C ARG A 301 -4.50 -4.84 -11.75
N ASP A 302 -5.37 -4.77 -12.75
CA ASP A 302 -5.42 -3.72 -13.77
C ASP A 302 -6.36 -2.56 -13.41
N PHE A 303 -6.97 -2.60 -12.23
CA PHE A 303 -7.98 -1.67 -11.73
C PHE A 303 -9.15 -1.49 -12.71
N THR A 304 -9.56 -2.51 -13.47
CA THR A 304 -10.71 -2.38 -14.39
C THR A 304 -12.03 -2.83 -13.77
N ALA A 305 -12.00 -3.62 -12.70
CA ALA A 305 -13.19 -4.10 -12.00
C ALA A 305 -12.97 -4.20 -10.49
N GLN A 306 -14.08 -4.24 -9.74
CA GLN A 306 -14.08 -4.60 -8.32
C GLN A 306 -14.52 -6.06 -8.18
N PRO A 307 -13.63 -7.00 -7.81
CA PRO A 307 -13.94 -8.43 -7.79
C PRO A 307 -14.63 -8.92 -6.52
N TYR A 308 -14.86 -8.03 -5.55
CA TYR A 308 -15.58 -8.34 -4.32
C TYR A 308 -16.39 -7.13 -3.86
N ARG A 309 -17.46 -7.37 -3.10
CA ARG A 309 -18.21 -6.33 -2.41
C ARG A 309 -17.33 -5.65 -1.35
N PRO A 310 -17.54 -4.34 -1.07
CA PRO A 310 -16.81 -3.66 -0.02
C PRO A 310 -17.02 -4.29 1.35
N ALA A 311 -15.98 -4.28 2.19
CA ALA A 311 -16.05 -4.67 3.59
C ALA A 311 -15.86 -3.44 4.48
N LEU A 312 -16.45 -3.43 5.69
CA LEU A 312 -16.38 -2.30 6.61
C LEU A 312 -15.67 -2.71 7.90
N ILE A 313 -14.62 -1.97 8.28
CA ILE A 313 -14.03 -1.97 9.62
C ILE A 313 -14.71 -0.84 10.42
N PRO A 314 -15.69 -1.16 11.29
CA PRO A 314 -16.45 -0.14 11.99
C PRO A 314 -15.61 0.54 13.05
N GLY A 315 -15.98 1.78 13.40
CA GLY A 315 -15.41 2.48 14.54
C GLY A 315 -15.15 3.96 14.27
N ALA A 316 -14.75 4.67 15.32
CA ALA A 316 -14.43 6.08 15.24
C ALA A 316 -13.19 6.33 14.37
N TRP A 317 -13.22 7.42 13.64
CA TRP A 317 -12.10 7.90 12.84
C TRP A 317 -12.16 9.42 12.68
N LYS A 318 -11.03 10.02 12.32
CA LYS A 318 -10.90 11.43 11.90
C LYS A 318 -9.97 11.65 10.74
N GLU A 319 -8.95 10.82 10.60
CA GLU A 319 -7.98 10.94 9.50
C GLU A 319 -7.29 9.62 9.25
N GLY A 320 -7.01 9.37 7.96
CA GLY A 320 -6.17 8.31 7.37
C GLY A 320 -6.13 6.94 8.06
N PRO A 321 -6.64 5.87 7.44
CA PRO A 321 -6.31 4.51 7.88
C PRO A 321 -4.89 4.17 7.43
N GLY A 322 -4.12 3.54 8.32
CA GLY A 322 -2.89 2.82 7.98
C GLY A 322 -3.12 1.33 8.11
N LEU A 323 -3.20 0.63 6.98
CA LEU A 323 -3.27 -0.83 6.94
C LEU A 323 -1.98 -1.42 7.50
N VAL A 324 -2.13 -2.51 8.24
CA VAL A 324 -1.00 -3.32 8.72
C VAL A 324 -0.51 -4.20 7.58
N ARG A 325 0.69 -3.92 7.07
CA ARG A 325 1.22 -4.52 5.85
C ARG A 325 2.55 -5.24 6.08
N ARG A 326 2.87 -6.16 5.18
CA ARG A 326 4.24 -6.63 4.93
C ARG A 326 5.11 -5.46 4.42
N PRO A 327 6.45 -5.59 4.44
CA PRO A 327 7.34 -4.52 4.01
C PRO A 327 7.15 -4.10 2.54
N ASP A 328 6.80 -5.02 1.66
CA ASP A 328 6.45 -4.79 0.24
C ASP A 328 5.09 -4.10 0.01
N GLY A 329 4.30 -3.86 1.07
CA GLY A 329 2.94 -3.32 0.99
C GLY A 329 1.86 -4.38 0.77
N HIS A 330 2.15 -5.66 0.98
CA HIS A 330 1.18 -6.75 0.83
C HIS A 330 0.47 -7.06 2.15
N ALA A 331 -0.67 -7.75 2.08
CA ALA A 331 -1.32 -8.29 3.27
C ALA A 331 -0.44 -9.34 3.95
N PRO A 332 -0.27 -9.29 5.28
CA PRO A 332 0.45 -10.33 6.01
C PRO A 332 -0.35 -11.64 5.99
N LEU A 333 0.36 -12.76 6.04
CA LEU A 333 -0.26 -14.05 6.25
C LEU A 333 -0.77 -14.19 7.69
N THR A 334 -1.89 -14.90 7.86
CA THR A 334 -2.41 -15.18 9.20
C THR A 334 -1.70 -16.37 9.84
N SER A 335 -1.50 -16.34 11.16
CA SER A 335 -1.19 -17.55 11.94
C SER A 335 -2.47 -18.39 12.07
N GLY A 336 -2.74 -19.25 11.09
CA GLY A 336 -3.95 -20.07 11.07
C GLY A 336 -4.29 -20.58 9.68
N ASP A 337 -5.57 -20.50 9.30
CA ASP A 337 -6.06 -20.95 7.99
C ASP A 337 -5.63 -19.99 6.87
N VAL A 338 -4.36 -20.11 6.46
CA VAL A 338 -3.77 -19.33 5.35
C VAL A 338 -4.44 -19.57 4.01
N CYS A 339 -5.29 -20.60 3.89
CA CYS A 339 -6.00 -20.94 2.67
C CYS A 339 -7.35 -20.23 2.53
N ASP A 340 -7.92 -19.76 3.64
CA ASP A 340 -9.24 -19.14 3.66
C ASP A 340 -9.23 -17.71 4.20
N ARG A 341 -8.37 -17.42 5.17
CA ARG A 341 -8.43 -16.21 6.00
C ARG A 341 -7.40 -15.15 5.62
N VAL A 342 -7.86 -13.91 5.51
CA VAL A 342 -7.02 -12.71 5.32
C VAL A 342 -7.28 -11.72 6.46
N PRO A 343 -6.25 -11.23 7.17
CA PRO A 343 -6.44 -10.25 8.23
C PRO A 343 -6.43 -8.85 7.63
N PHE A 344 -7.37 -8.00 8.07
CA PHE A 344 -7.35 -6.57 7.79
C PHE A 344 -7.33 -5.83 9.11
N ASP A 345 -6.17 -5.28 9.46
CA ASP A 345 -5.97 -4.42 10.62
C ASP A 345 -5.61 -3.01 10.13
N VAL A 346 -6.14 -1.99 10.80
CA VAL A 346 -5.88 -0.58 10.53
C VAL A 346 -5.55 0.16 11.81
N VAL A 347 -4.65 1.14 11.72
CA VAL A 347 -4.48 2.17 12.75
C VAL A 347 -4.94 3.49 12.17
N ARG A 348 -5.71 4.28 12.92
CA ARG A 348 -6.23 5.58 12.45
C ARG A 348 -6.44 6.56 13.60
N ALA A 349 -6.42 7.86 13.29
CA ALA A 349 -6.76 8.90 14.26
C ALA A 349 -8.26 8.84 14.57
N THR A 350 -8.65 9.03 15.83
CA THR A 350 -10.04 8.80 16.28
C THR A 350 -10.75 10.03 16.85
N ILE A 351 -10.01 11.07 17.22
CA ILE A 351 -10.57 12.32 17.74
C ILE A 351 -9.94 13.53 17.07
N VAL A 352 -10.61 14.68 17.17
CA VAL A 352 -9.99 15.98 16.94
C VAL A 352 -9.55 16.49 18.30
N GLY A 353 -8.24 16.68 18.49
CA GLY A 353 -7.64 17.09 19.76
C GLY A 353 -7.86 18.58 20.07
N GLY A 354 -7.31 19.03 21.20
CA GLY A 354 -7.44 20.42 21.66
C GLY A 354 -6.87 21.48 20.71
N ALA A 355 -5.97 21.09 19.81
CA ALA A 355 -5.42 21.95 18.76
C ALA A 355 -6.28 22.01 17.48
N GLY A 356 -7.44 21.34 17.45
CA GLY A 356 -8.29 21.29 16.25
C GLY A 356 -7.78 20.35 15.16
N ALA A 357 -6.87 19.42 15.49
CA ALA A 357 -6.24 18.50 14.54
C ALA A 357 -6.46 17.02 14.94
N PRO A 358 -6.43 16.07 13.99
CA PRO A 358 -6.63 14.64 14.26
C PRO A 358 -5.56 14.05 15.18
N THR A 359 -5.97 13.23 16.14
CA THR A 359 -5.05 12.52 17.06
C THR A 359 -5.69 11.24 17.61
N ASP A 360 -5.08 10.64 18.64
CA ASP A 360 -5.46 9.37 19.27
C ASP A 360 -5.46 8.22 18.25
N LEU A 361 -4.27 7.81 17.83
CA LEU A 361 -4.11 6.64 16.96
C LEU A 361 -4.57 5.39 17.71
N LYS A 362 -5.60 4.72 17.18
CA LYS A 362 -6.15 3.47 17.72
C LYS A 362 -6.18 2.39 16.67
N HIS A 363 -6.07 1.14 17.12
CA HIS A 363 -6.12 -0.03 16.27
C HIS A 363 -7.55 -0.56 16.15
N PHE A 364 -7.94 -0.93 14.93
CA PHE A 364 -9.18 -1.64 14.59
C PHE A 364 -8.88 -2.73 13.59
N GLY A 365 -9.72 -3.75 13.48
CA GLY A 365 -9.54 -4.77 12.46
C GLY A 365 -10.68 -5.78 12.37
N LEU A 366 -10.56 -6.66 11.39
CA LEU A 366 -11.39 -7.84 11.19
C LEU A 366 -10.64 -8.86 10.34
N ASP A 367 -11.11 -10.10 10.33
CA ASP A 367 -10.69 -11.10 9.37
C ASP A 367 -11.73 -11.21 8.25
N VAL A 368 -11.26 -11.43 7.04
CA VAL A 368 -12.09 -11.80 5.88
C VAL A 368 -11.88 -13.29 5.59
N ARG A 369 -12.99 -13.98 5.23
CA ARG A 369 -13.06 -15.41 4.89
C ARG A 369 -13.56 -15.61 3.46
N GLY A 370 -13.32 -16.80 2.92
CA GLY A 370 -13.67 -17.16 1.55
C GLY A 370 -12.62 -16.75 0.52
N SER A 371 -11.38 -16.47 0.95
CA SER A 371 -10.31 -16.04 0.02
C SER A 371 -9.91 -17.13 -0.98
N ARG A 372 -10.07 -18.41 -0.58
CA ARG A 372 -9.71 -19.56 -1.41
C ARG A 372 -8.28 -19.46 -1.95
N ALA A 373 -7.37 -18.95 -1.13
CA ALA A 373 -5.95 -18.74 -1.43
C ALA A 373 -5.22 -20.03 -1.86
N CYS A 374 -5.82 -21.20 -1.58
CA CYS A 374 -5.30 -22.50 -1.95
C CYS A 374 -5.99 -23.18 -3.14
N ASP A 375 -6.88 -22.48 -3.86
CA ASP A 375 -7.62 -23.04 -5.00
C ASP A 375 -6.76 -23.08 -6.28
N GLY A 376 -6.07 -24.21 -6.46
CA GLY A 376 -5.29 -24.47 -7.67
C GLY A 376 -3.92 -23.77 -7.71
N ASP A 377 -3.15 -24.04 -8.75
CA ASP A 377 -1.74 -23.66 -8.81
C ASP A 377 -1.52 -22.16 -8.98
N ALA A 378 -2.32 -21.51 -9.83
CA ALA A 378 -2.21 -20.07 -10.07
C ALA A 378 -2.50 -19.25 -8.80
N ARG A 379 -3.54 -19.62 -8.05
CA ARG A 379 -3.93 -18.93 -6.81
C ARG A 379 -2.92 -19.12 -5.70
N ILE A 380 -2.40 -20.34 -5.53
CA ILE A 380 -1.35 -20.63 -4.54
C ILE A 380 -0.08 -19.84 -4.89
N ARG A 381 0.29 -19.74 -6.16
CA ARG A 381 1.41 -18.91 -6.59
C ARG A 381 1.22 -17.46 -6.14
N THR A 382 0.11 -16.83 -6.50
CA THR A 382 -0.15 -15.43 -6.15
C THR A 382 -0.24 -15.21 -4.63
N SER A 383 -0.79 -16.17 -3.88
CA SER A 383 -1.02 -16.04 -2.43
C SER A 383 0.26 -16.11 -1.61
N PHE A 384 1.26 -16.88 -2.08
CA PHE A 384 2.48 -17.15 -1.34
C PHE A 384 3.74 -16.58 -2.00
N GLU A 385 3.60 -15.78 -3.05
CA GLU A 385 4.73 -15.08 -3.67
C GLU A 385 5.48 -14.22 -2.64
N GLY A 386 6.81 -14.27 -2.67
CA GLY A 386 7.67 -13.52 -1.76
C GLY A 386 7.64 -14.00 -0.31
N VAL A 387 7.06 -15.18 -0.04
CA VAL A 387 7.05 -15.79 1.30
C VAL A 387 8.23 -16.74 1.43
N ALA A 388 9.02 -16.56 2.49
CA ALA A 388 10.10 -17.45 2.88
C ALA A 388 9.73 -18.25 4.13
N MET A 389 10.22 -19.48 4.22
CA MET A 389 9.91 -20.40 5.33
C MET A 389 10.99 -21.47 5.51
N PRO A 390 11.04 -22.17 6.65
CA PRO A 390 12.00 -23.25 6.87
C PRO A 390 11.93 -24.31 5.77
N SER A 391 13.11 -24.72 5.29
CA SER A 391 13.26 -25.85 4.38
C SER A 391 13.41 -27.16 5.17
N PRO A 392 13.03 -28.32 4.59
CA PRO A 392 13.37 -29.64 5.15
C PRO A 392 14.89 -29.87 5.33
N GLN A 393 15.70 -29.13 4.58
CA GLN A 393 17.15 -29.04 4.75
C GLN A 393 17.41 -27.76 5.54
N ARG A 394 18.19 -27.79 6.63
CA ARG A 394 18.44 -26.68 7.60
C ARG A 394 18.88 -25.34 6.97
N THR A 395 17.98 -24.73 6.21
CA THR A 395 18.08 -23.60 5.27
C THR A 395 16.67 -23.01 5.14
N ILE A 396 16.49 -22.01 4.29
CA ILE A 396 15.20 -21.37 4.02
C ILE A 396 14.79 -21.65 2.58
N ASP A 397 13.51 -21.90 2.31
CA ASP A 397 12.97 -21.88 0.94
C ASP A 397 12.16 -20.58 0.76
N LEU A 398 12.41 -19.87 -0.34
CA LEU A 398 11.68 -18.70 -0.81
C LEU A 398 10.74 -19.12 -1.95
N VAL A 399 9.48 -18.72 -1.90
CA VAL A 399 8.55 -18.85 -3.03
C VAL A 399 8.74 -17.65 -3.97
N ALA A 400 9.08 -17.93 -5.22
CA ALA A 400 9.22 -16.93 -6.27
C ALA A 400 8.86 -17.52 -7.64
N ASP A 401 8.05 -16.81 -8.42
CA ASP A 401 7.51 -17.23 -9.73
C ASP A 401 6.84 -18.61 -9.71
N GLY A 402 6.18 -18.97 -8.59
CA GLY A 402 5.57 -20.30 -8.41
C GLY A 402 6.59 -21.45 -8.30
N LYS A 403 7.81 -21.14 -7.88
CA LYS A 403 8.90 -22.10 -7.67
C LYS A 403 9.54 -21.88 -6.30
N LEU A 404 10.32 -22.86 -5.84
CA LEU A 404 11.11 -22.74 -4.61
C LEU A 404 12.58 -22.42 -4.94
N VAL A 405 13.09 -21.37 -4.34
CA VAL A 405 14.53 -21.06 -4.31
C VAL A 405 15.06 -21.35 -2.92
N ARG A 406 15.99 -22.30 -2.81
CA ARG A 406 16.63 -22.62 -1.53
C ARG A 406 17.70 -21.57 -1.23
N VAL A 407 17.65 -20.96 -0.06
CA VAL A 407 18.57 -19.91 0.37
C VAL A 407 19.30 -20.38 1.61
N ASP A 408 20.63 -20.43 1.55
CA ASP A 408 21.46 -20.94 2.64
C ASP A 408 21.41 -20.03 3.88
N ARG A 409 21.30 -18.71 3.68
CA ARG A 409 21.32 -17.71 4.75
C ARG A 409 19.94 -17.13 5.04
N ARG A 410 19.49 -17.21 6.29
CA ARG A 410 18.21 -16.61 6.73
C ARG A 410 18.17 -15.09 6.52
N SER A 411 19.29 -14.39 6.71
CA SER A 411 19.37 -12.95 6.48
C SER A 411 19.14 -12.57 5.02
N VAL A 412 19.67 -13.35 4.08
CA VAL A 412 19.44 -13.17 2.64
C VAL A 412 18.00 -13.47 2.29
N ALA A 413 17.43 -14.57 2.81
CA ALA A 413 16.02 -14.89 2.59
C ALA A 413 15.09 -13.80 3.14
N ALA A 414 15.41 -13.22 4.29
CA ALA A 414 14.65 -12.11 4.89
C ALA A 414 14.77 -10.78 4.14
N ALA A 415 15.87 -10.57 3.39
CA ALA A 415 16.00 -9.42 2.51
C ALA A 415 15.26 -9.61 1.17
N LEU A 416 15.13 -10.86 0.72
CA LEU A 416 14.44 -11.19 -0.53
C LEU A 416 12.93 -11.37 -0.36
N ALA A 417 12.47 -11.80 0.82
CA ALA A 417 11.08 -12.07 1.13
C ALA A 417 10.38 -10.84 1.75
N GLY A 418 9.12 -10.62 1.41
CA GLY A 418 8.25 -9.72 2.16
C GLY A 418 7.76 -10.33 3.48
N GLU A 419 7.83 -11.66 3.65
CA GLU A 419 7.49 -12.30 4.93
C GLU A 419 8.32 -13.57 5.15
N VAL A 420 8.82 -13.75 6.38
CA VAL A 420 9.50 -14.99 6.79
C VAL A 420 8.67 -15.70 7.86
N LEU A 421 8.11 -16.84 7.50
CA LEU A 421 7.34 -17.68 8.42
C LEU A 421 8.27 -18.48 9.34
N ASP A 422 7.79 -18.78 10.54
CA ASP A 422 8.49 -19.68 11.47
C ASP A 422 8.18 -21.17 11.21
N GLN A 423 7.14 -21.45 10.44
CA GLN A 423 6.71 -22.80 10.08
C GLN A 423 6.54 -22.94 8.58
N ARG A 424 6.90 -24.12 8.06
CA ARG A 424 6.75 -24.45 6.65
C ARG A 424 5.28 -24.72 6.31
N LEU A 425 4.80 -24.12 5.23
CA LEU A 425 3.48 -24.40 4.68
C LEU A 425 3.52 -25.64 3.78
N LYS A 426 2.69 -26.65 4.07
CA LYS A 426 2.62 -27.86 3.21
C LYS A 426 2.13 -27.57 1.80
N VAL A 427 1.29 -26.54 1.63
CA VAL A 427 0.69 -26.19 0.34
C VAL A 427 1.73 -25.79 -0.72
N VAL A 428 2.92 -25.32 -0.30
CA VAL A 428 3.99 -24.93 -1.23
C VAL A 428 4.90 -26.09 -1.62
N ASP A 429 4.77 -27.28 -1.02
CA ASP A 429 5.62 -28.45 -1.32
C ASP A 429 5.42 -28.99 -2.74
N LYS A 430 4.31 -28.62 -3.40
CA LYS A 430 4.08 -28.95 -4.81
C LYS A 430 4.91 -28.10 -5.77
N PHE A 431 5.46 -26.97 -5.32
CA PHE A 431 6.26 -26.12 -6.19
C PHE A 431 7.62 -26.77 -6.47
N PRO A 432 8.07 -26.78 -7.74
CA PRO A 432 9.36 -27.35 -8.08
C PRO A 432 10.49 -26.50 -7.50
N GLN A 433 11.54 -27.16 -7.03
CA GLN A 433 12.78 -26.48 -6.67
C GLN A 433 13.49 -26.00 -7.95
N ALA A 434 13.77 -24.70 -8.03
CA ALA A 434 14.32 -24.07 -9.23
C ALA A 434 15.82 -23.77 -9.16
N ALA A 435 16.30 -23.39 -7.98
CA ALA A 435 17.69 -22.98 -7.77
C ALA A 435 18.07 -23.10 -6.28
N ARG A 436 19.37 -23.00 -6.02
CA ARG A 436 19.92 -22.81 -4.67
C ARG A 436 20.85 -21.60 -4.65
N LEU A 437 20.52 -20.61 -3.83
CA LEU A 437 21.35 -19.46 -3.52
C LEU A 437 22.28 -19.83 -2.35
N SER A 438 23.47 -20.29 -2.71
CA SER A 438 24.56 -20.58 -1.77
C SER A 438 25.28 -19.30 -1.32
N ALA A 439 25.92 -19.36 -0.16
CA ALA A 439 26.78 -18.27 0.30
C ALA A 439 27.90 -17.98 -0.72
N GLY A 440 28.18 -16.70 -0.97
CA GLY A 440 29.18 -16.26 -1.94
C GLY A 440 28.80 -16.46 -3.40
N ALA A 441 27.52 -16.71 -3.72
CA ALA A 441 27.07 -16.86 -5.10
C ALA A 441 27.45 -15.64 -5.96
N LYS A 442 27.87 -15.87 -7.20
CA LYS A 442 28.27 -14.80 -8.13
C LYS A 442 27.15 -13.79 -8.28
N THR A 443 27.41 -12.54 -7.92
CA THR A 443 26.49 -11.43 -8.15
C THR A 443 27.09 -10.51 -9.21
N VAL A 444 26.24 -10.04 -10.11
CA VAL A 444 26.61 -9.08 -11.15
C VAL A 444 25.74 -7.83 -11.02
N HIS A 445 26.28 -6.70 -11.45
CA HIS A 445 25.57 -5.45 -11.57
C HIS A 445 25.77 -4.88 -12.96
N ALA A 446 24.69 -4.43 -13.59
CA ALA A 446 24.73 -3.66 -14.82
C ALA A 446 23.95 -2.36 -14.62
N PRO A 447 24.54 -1.17 -14.85
CA PRO A 447 23.88 0.11 -14.57
C PRO A 447 22.50 0.29 -15.20
N GLY A 448 22.27 -0.28 -16.39
CA GLY A 448 20.98 -0.23 -17.08
C GLY A 448 19.95 -1.26 -16.61
N ARG A 449 20.38 -2.31 -15.89
CA ARG A 449 19.56 -3.49 -15.57
C ARG A 449 19.40 -3.75 -14.07
N GLY A 450 20.31 -3.26 -13.23
CA GLY A 450 20.31 -3.47 -11.79
C GLY A 450 21.20 -4.65 -11.35
N PHE A 451 20.79 -5.33 -10.27
CA PHE A 451 21.55 -6.41 -9.64
C PHE A 451 20.97 -7.77 -9.98
N GLY A 452 21.83 -8.77 -10.19
CA GLY A 452 21.41 -10.14 -10.42
C GLY A 452 22.39 -11.16 -9.84
N VAL A 453 21.85 -12.29 -9.38
CA VAL A 453 22.64 -13.43 -8.91
C VAL A 453 22.64 -14.54 -9.97
N VAL A 454 23.82 -15.08 -10.26
CA VAL A 454 23.98 -16.16 -11.24
C VAL A 454 23.90 -17.50 -10.51
N LEU A 455 22.82 -18.26 -10.75
CA LEU A 455 22.58 -19.57 -10.16
C LEU A 455 22.37 -20.60 -11.29
N ASP A 456 23.12 -21.69 -11.27
CA ASP A 456 23.04 -22.75 -12.30
C ASP A 456 23.12 -22.22 -13.74
N GLY A 457 23.96 -21.19 -13.95
CA GLY A 457 24.16 -20.53 -15.24
C GLY A 457 23.05 -19.57 -15.68
N LYS A 458 21.99 -19.39 -14.89
CA LYS A 458 20.91 -18.42 -15.15
C LYS A 458 21.04 -17.20 -14.26
N LEU A 459 20.58 -16.05 -14.76
CA LEU A 459 20.60 -14.79 -14.02
C LEU A 459 19.24 -14.49 -13.38
N TYR A 460 19.21 -14.41 -12.06
CA TYR A 460 18.01 -14.08 -11.28
C TYR A 460 18.13 -12.65 -10.76
N ALA A 461 17.15 -11.80 -11.03
CA ALA A 461 17.19 -10.41 -10.58
C ALA A 461 17.03 -10.34 -9.05
N VAL A 462 17.80 -9.48 -8.41
CA VAL A 462 17.73 -9.20 -6.97
C VAL A 462 17.53 -7.68 -6.77
N PRO A 463 16.87 -7.25 -5.68
CA PRO A 463 16.39 -5.88 -5.57
C PRO A 463 17.51 -4.84 -5.44
N ASP A 464 18.62 -5.19 -4.77
CA ASP A 464 19.71 -4.26 -4.48
C ASP A 464 21.04 -4.97 -4.15
N ALA A 465 22.10 -4.16 -4.01
CA ALA A 465 23.42 -4.60 -3.56
C ALA A 465 23.45 -5.18 -2.13
N GLY A 466 22.49 -4.81 -1.28
CA GLY A 466 22.45 -5.26 0.11
C GLY A 466 22.24 -6.77 0.22
N THR A 467 21.50 -7.35 -0.72
CA THR A 467 21.38 -8.81 -0.87
C THR A 467 22.75 -9.48 -1.05
N ALA A 468 23.62 -8.89 -1.87
CA ALA A 468 24.97 -9.42 -2.12
C ALA A 468 25.85 -9.33 -0.86
N ALA A 469 25.79 -8.20 -0.16
CA ALA A 469 26.52 -7.99 1.09
C ALA A 469 26.11 -9.00 2.17
N LEU A 470 24.81 -9.24 2.36
CA LEU A 470 24.30 -10.24 3.30
C LEU A 470 24.70 -11.68 2.93
N ASN A 471 24.97 -11.93 1.65
CA ASN A 471 25.36 -13.24 1.14
C ASN A 471 26.88 -13.50 1.12
N ASP A 472 27.70 -12.52 1.53
CA ASP A 472 29.16 -12.50 1.31
C ASP A 472 29.55 -12.69 -0.17
N SER A 473 28.71 -12.18 -1.07
CA SER A 473 28.93 -12.24 -2.52
C SER A 473 29.76 -11.04 -2.99
N THR A 474 30.73 -11.29 -3.85
CA THR A 474 31.39 -10.21 -4.62
C THR A 474 30.48 -9.77 -5.77
N VAL A 475 30.36 -8.47 -5.98
CA VAL A 475 29.63 -7.88 -7.10
C VAL A 475 30.60 -7.61 -8.25
N GLU A 476 30.33 -8.19 -9.42
CA GLU A 476 31.05 -7.93 -10.66
C GLU A 476 30.27 -6.93 -11.53
N GLU A 477 30.91 -5.82 -11.91
CA GLU A 477 30.33 -4.86 -12.84
C GLU A 477 30.40 -5.39 -14.28
N ILE A 478 29.26 -5.44 -14.96
CA ILE A 478 29.13 -5.93 -16.34
C ILE A 478 28.32 -4.94 -17.20
N GLY A 479 28.50 -4.99 -18.52
CA GLY A 479 27.69 -4.22 -19.47
C GLY A 479 26.37 -4.92 -19.81
N ASP A 480 25.40 -4.17 -20.35
CA ASP A 480 24.07 -4.67 -20.72
C ASP A 480 24.13 -5.88 -21.68
N GLN A 481 25.09 -5.91 -22.62
CA GLN A 481 25.27 -7.06 -23.53
C GLN A 481 25.67 -8.34 -22.79
N ALA A 482 26.52 -8.23 -21.76
CA ALA A 482 26.93 -9.38 -20.96
C ALA A 482 25.78 -9.85 -20.06
N TRP A 483 24.98 -8.91 -19.52
CA TRP A 483 23.76 -9.22 -18.79
C TRP A 483 22.77 -10.01 -19.66
N ASP A 484 22.50 -9.53 -20.87
CA ASP A 484 21.58 -10.16 -21.82
C ASP A 484 22.11 -11.51 -22.37
N GLY A 485 23.40 -11.80 -22.17
CA GLY A 485 24.02 -13.08 -22.51
C GLY A 485 23.70 -14.22 -21.55
N PHE A 486 23.24 -13.93 -20.32
CA PHE A 486 22.79 -14.96 -19.40
C PHE A 486 21.36 -15.42 -19.75
N PRO A 487 21.08 -16.74 -19.73
CA PRO A 487 19.70 -17.21 -19.72
C PRO A 487 18.92 -16.58 -18.54
N ALA A 488 17.78 -15.96 -18.86
CA ALA A 488 16.98 -15.26 -17.86
C ALA A 488 16.34 -16.23 -16.85
N GLY A 489 16.55 -15.94 -15.57
CA GLY A 489 15.74 -16.43 -14.46
C GLY A 489 14.53 -15.50 -14.20
N PHE A 490 13.96 -15.62 -13.01
CA PHE A 490 12.90 -14.75 -12.51
C PHE A 490 13.43 -13.80 -11.41
N SER A 491 12.63 -12.81 -11.01
CA SER A 491 12.94 -11.94 -9.88
C SER A 491 12.89 -12.71 -8.57
N LEU A 492 13.87 -12.50 -7.70
CA LEU A 492 13.87 -13.01 -6.32
C LEU A 492 13.37 -11.97 -5.32
N ALA A 493 13.10 -10.74 -5.75
CA ALA A 493 12.46 -9.74 -4.91
C ALA A 493 10.98 -10.08 -4.76
N GLY A 494 10.60 -10.37 -3.51
CA GLY A 494 9.26 -10.73 -3.09
C GLY A 494 8.52 -9.65 -2.34
#